data_AF-A0A7C4TKP6-F1
#
_entry.id   AF-A0A7C4TKP6-F1
#
_cell.length_a   1.000
_cell.length_b   1.000
_cell.length_c   1.000
_cell.angle_alpha   90.00
_cell.angle_beta   90.00
_cell.angle_gamma   90.00
#
_symmetry.space_group_name_H-M   'P 1'
#
loop_
_entity.id
_entity.type
_entity.pdbx_description
1 polymer ?
#
loop_
_entity_poly.entity_id
_entity_poly.type
_entity_poly.pdbx_seq_one_letter_code
_entity_poly.pdbx_strand_id
1 'polypeptide(L)'
;MIVSADCDEAKRAIVGKIVENGVLCRSRFGNYFGIDPSFLVIEQPSEAEVARDYFGEKYLSRFREGFDAAVGKLKEKRYTRRVSIPIWRPEDALSQNPPAITEISFLFDDKLHLTAYIRSLDCLNYFEPNLRFLSFALKSVAEKAGIPEGSIAMLVAVPHVYERDIKRAKSISEPKEEFYGYSQLGTHLVEDYISSAWHSALEVIYNHGKSKETEWDIFEGQKTSKFVHRLFIEILKPEENKIHDKAPFTERYGIDYAHDYIICAEKLLERVGESILKEGEEYTYAERARFCAKDSVKVDQLFEAVEKLKEDRCRRDCYIGISRPWDLVSRDPPCLRGYQFVNSRGRLKGIFYMRSNDAYGAMHANMFGFSLLTKYVAELTGFGEYGYAHFAVDAHIYTGFLDSVREILYPEMKKRTSG
;
A
#
# COMPACT_ATOMS: atom_id res chain seq x y z
N MET A 1 -0.23 -6.35 -13.27
CA MET A 1 1.00 -5.70 -12.79
C MET A 1 1.96 -5.60 -13.96
N ILE A 2 2.77 -4.55 -14.03
CA ILE A 2 3.76 -4.40 -15.10
C ILE A 2 5.10 -4.91 -14.57
N VAL A 3 5.51 -6.11 -15.01
CA VAL A 3 6.83 -6.66 -14.72
C VAL A 3 7.76 -6.31 -15.87
N SER A 4 8.88 -5.67 -15.59
CA SER A 4 9.85 -5.20 -16.59
C SER A 4 11.26 -5.61 -16.18
N ALA A 5 12.07 -5.97 -17.17
CA ALA A 5 13.46 -6.33 -16.94
C ALA A 5 14.26 -5.13 -16.42
N ASP A 6 14.02 -3.95 -16.99
CA ASP A 6 14.75 -2.73 -16.70
C ASP A 6 13.87 -1.47 -16.57
N CYS A 7 14.51 -0.34 -16.25
CA CYS A 7 13.90 0.97 -16.08
C CYS A 7 13.19 1.48 -17.35
N ASP A 8 13.84 1.33 -18.50
CA ASP A 8 13.36 1.95 -19.74
C ASP A 8 12.12 1.21 -20.25
N GLU A 9 12.13 -0.12 -20.18
CA GLU A 9 10.95 -0.94 -20.45
C GLU A 9 9.79 -0.56 -19.51
N ALA A 10 10.05 -0.44 -18.20
CA ALA A 10 9.01 -0.08 -17.23
C ALA A 10 8.38 1.28 -17.54
N LYS A 11 9.19 2.27 -17.91
CA LYS A 11 8.75 3.61 -18.29
C LYS A 11 7.89 3.57 -19.56
N ARG A 12 8.37 2.91 -20.62
CA ARG A 12 7.63 2.82 -21.89
C ARG A 12 6.30 2.07 -21.73
N ALA A 13 6.29 1.01 -20.92
CA ALA A 13 5.10 0.23 -20.59
C ALA A 13 4.02 1.06 -19.86
N ILE A 14 4.37 1.75 -18.77
CA ILE A 14 3.39 2.56 -18.03
C ILE A 14 2.92 3.78 -18.83
N VAL A 15 3.81 4.42 -19.60
CA VAL A 15 3.44 5.52 -20.49
C VAL A 15 2.50 5.02 -21.60
N GLY A 16 2.77 3.84 -22.17
CA GLY A 16 1.88 3.20 -23.14
C GLY A 16 0.49 2.92 -22.55
N LYS A 17 0.43 2.32 -21.36
CA LYS A 17 -0.84 2.08 -20.65
C LYS A 17 -1.64 3.37 -20.45
N ILE A 18 -0.97 4.48 -20.09
CA ILE A 18 -1.61 5.80 -19.93
C ILE A 18 -2.09 6.35 -21.28
N VAL A 19 -1.32 6.21 -22.35
CA VAL A 19 -1.70 6.68 -23.69
C VAL A 19 -2.93 5.95 -24.22
N GLU A 20 -3.03 4.64 -23.97
CA GLU A 20 -4.16 3.81 -24.42
C GLU A 20 -5.42 3.98 -23.56
N ASN A 21 -5.26 4.01 -22.24
CA ASN A 21 -6.37 3.85 -21.29
C ASN A 21 -6.62 5.10 -20.44
N GLY A 22 -5.84 6.17 -20.65
CA GLY A 22 -5.87 7.37 -19.85
C GLY A 22 -7.19 8.14 -20.00
N VAL A 23 -7.75 8.52 -18.85
CA VAL A 23 -8.91 9.41 -18.78
C VAL A 23 -8.44 10.81 -18.44
N LEU A 24 -9.01 11.81 -19.12
CA LEU A 24 -8.69 13.21 -18.90
C LEU A 24 -9.21 13.66 -17.53
N CYS A 25 -8.32 14.17 -16.69
CA CYS A 25 -8.62 14.82 -15.42
C CYS A 25 -8.08 16.25 -15.43
N ARG A 26 -8.84 17.16 -14.84
CA ARG A 26 -8.47 18.57 -14.73
C ARG A 26 -8.09 18.84 -13.28
N SER A 27 -6.84 19.15 -13.02
CA SER A 27 -6.37 19.49 -11.67
C SER A 27 -5.77 20.88 -11.62
N ARG A 28 -5.51 21.35 -10.40
CA ARG A 28 -4.76 22.61 -10.16
C ARG A 28 -3.36 22.66 -10.79
N PHE A 29 -2.78 21.52 -11.17
CA PHE A 29 -1.46 21.43 -11.81
C PHE A 29 -1.54 21.36 -13.35
N GLY A 30 -2.74 21.48 -13.91
CA GLY A 30 -3.04 21.31 -15.31
C GLY A 30 -3.77 20.01 -15.62
N ASN A 31 -4.18 19.90 -16.88
CA ASN A 31 -4.85 18.73 -17.42
C ASN A 31 -3.87 17.57 -17.61
N TYR A 32 -4.31 16.36 -17.25
CA TYR A 32 -3.53 15.15 -17.43
C TYR A 32 -4.42 13.98 -17.83
N PHE A 33 -3.83 13.00 -18.51
CA PHE A 33 -4.42 11.69 -18.72
C PHE A 33 -3.92 10.77 -17.61
N GLY A 34 -4.84 10.23 -16.82
CA GLY A 34 -4.53 9.33 -15.70
C GLY A 34 -5.23 7.99 -15.85
N ILE A 35 -4.66 6.96 -15.23
CA ILE A 35 -5.23 5.62 -15.16
C ILE A 35 -5.42 5.18 -13.70
N ASP A 36 -6.05 4.03 -13.52
CA ASP A 36 -6.17 3.37 -12.22
C ASP A 36 -4.79 3.04 -11.62
N PRO A 37 -4.72 2.81 -10.29
CA PRO A 37 -3.48 2.49 -9.60
C PRO A 37 -2.73 1.38 -10.31
N SER A 38 -1.42 1.54 -10.47
CA SER A 38 -0.60 0.58 -11.21
C SER A 38 0.53 0.09 -10.34
N PHE A 39 0.68 -1.24 -10.32
CA PHE A 39 1.76 -1.94 -9.63
C PHE A 39 2.84 -2.31 -10.65
N LEU A 40 4.01 -1.69 -10.51
CA LEU A 40 5.18 -1.92 -11.36
C LEU A 40 6.25 -2.68 -10.58
N VAL A 41 6.90 -3.62 -11.25
CA VAL A 41 8.05 -4.38 -10.74
C VAL A 41 9.18 -4.27 -11.77
N ILE A 42 10.35 -3.84 -11.30
CA ILE A 42 11.57 -3.69 -12.11
C ILE A 42 12.59 -4.68 -11.57
N GLU A 43 12.88 -5.71 -12.36
CA GLU A 43 13.72 -6.84 -11.95
C GLU A 43 15.17 -6.42 -11.70
N GLN A 44 15.72 -5.63 -12.62
CA GLN A 44 17.09 -5.13 -12.59
C GLN A 44 17.04 -3.60 -12.55
N PRO A 45 16.98 -2.99 -11.36
CA PRO A 45 16.98 -1.53 -11.26
C PRO A 45 18.29 -0.96 -11.82
N SER A 46 18.18 0.17 -12.53
CA SER A 46 19.34 0.85 -13.15
C SER A 46 20.40 1.25 -12.10
N GLU A 47 21.63 1.44 -12.55
CA GLU A 47 22.71 1.94 -11.69
C GLU A 47 22.30 3.24 -10.96
N ALA A 48 22.64 3.31 -9.66
CA ALA A 48 22.36 4.49 -8.85
C ALA A 48 23.30 5.65 -9.25
N GLU A 49 22.74 6.78 -9.67
CA GLU A 49 23.47 8.05 -9.79
C GLU A 49 23.16 8.98 -8.60
N VAL A 50 24.13 9.83 -8.27
CA VAL A 50 24.28 10.64 -7.05
C VAL A 50 22.98 11.17 -6.43
N ALA A 51 22.85 10.95 -5.12
CA ALA A 51 21.76 11.39 -4.26
C ALA A 51 21.56 12.92 -4.26
N ARG A 52 20.57 13.39 -5.01
CA ARG A 52 20.08 14.77 -4.93
C ARG A 52 18.56 14.76 -4.90
N ASP A 53 18.02 15.60 -4.05
CA ASP A 53 16.60 15.93 -4.14
C ASP A 53 16.38 16.70 -5.45
N TYR A 54 15.42 16.23 -6.24
CA TYR A 54 15.01 16.93 -7.44
C TYR A 54 13.81 17.82 -7.11
N PHE A 55 13.79 19.05 -7.66
CA PHE A 55 12.62 19.95 -7.61
C PHE A 55 12.17 20.39 -6.20
N GLY A 56 13.10 20.46 -5.23
CA GLY A 56 12.79 20.92 -3.87
C GLY A 56 12.09 19.88 -2.99
N GLU A 57 12.00 18.63 -3.47
CA GLU A 57 11.55 17.49 -2.67
C GLU A 57 12.46 17.25 -1.46
N LYS A 58 11.95 16.59 -0.42
CA LYS A 58 12.71 16.29 0.81
C LYS A 58 12.96 14.79 0.98
N TYR A 59 13.15 14.06 -0.11
CA TYR A 59 13.26 12.60 -0.07
C TYR A 59 14.53 12.17 0.65
N LEU A 60 15.67 12.75 0.29
CA LEU A 60 16.97 12.32 0.81
C LEU A 60 17.11 12.62 2.29
N SER A 61 16.72 13.81 2.74
CA SER A 61 16.77 14.17 4.16
C SER A 61 15.88 13.26 5.01
N ARG A 62 14.64 13.04 4.59
CA ARG A 62 13.69 12.18 5.31
C ARG A 62 14.05 10.70 5.26
N PHE A 63 14.65 10.24 4.17
CA PHE A 63 15.18 8.88 4.06
C PHE A 63 16.35 8.65 5.03
N ARG A 64 17.27 9.62 5.12
CA ARG A 64 18.44 9.54 6.02
C ARG A 64 18.06 9.43 7.49
N GLU A 65 16.93 10.01 7.91
CA GLU A 65 16.41 9.86 9.29
C GLU A 65 16.16 8.39 9.67
N GLY A 66 15.72 7.56 8.72
CA GLY A 66 15.44 6.13 8.94
C GLY A 66 16.56 5.18 8.54
N PHE A 67 17.61 5.68 7.87
CA PHE A 67 18.62 4.85 7.21
C PHE A 67 19.34 3.89 8.17
N ASP A 68 19.92 4.42 9.25
CA ASP A 68 20.73 3.61 10.16
C ASP A 68 19.88 2.57 10.92
N ALA A 69 18.66 2.94 11.31
CA ALA A 69 17.74 2.03 11.98
C ALA A 69 17.28 0.91 11.03
N ALA A 70 17.02 1.22 9.75
CA ALA A 70 16.70 0.22 8.74
C ALA A 70 17.83 -0.80 8.55
N VAL A 71 19.07 -0.31 8.39
CA VAL A 71 20.26 -1.15 8.28
C VAL A 71 20.47 -2.01 9.53
N GLY A 72 20.34 -1.41 10.72
CA GLY A 72 20.50 -2.11 12.00
C GLY A 72 19.54 -3.29 12.11
N LYS A 73 18.26 -3.08 11.79
CA LYS A 73 17.24 -4.14 11.82
C LYS A 73 17.51 -5.27 10.84
N LEU A 74 17.92 -4.94 9.61
CA LEU A 74 18.27 -5.96 8.60
C LEU A 74 19.49 -6.80 9.01
N LYS A 75 20.45 -6.20 9.72
CA LYS A 75 21.60 -6.92 10.27
C LYS A 75 21.23 -7.82 11.44
N GLU A 76 20.34 -7.37 12.31
CA GLU A 76 19.87 -8.13 13.46
C GLU A 76 18.97 -9.30 13.04
N LYS A 77 17.95 -9.04 12.23
CA LYS A 77 16.99 -10.03 11.74
C LYS A 77 16.69 -9.77 10.26
N ARG A 78 17.33 -10.52 9.36
CA ARG A 78 17.19 -10.33 7.89
C ARG A 78 15.74 -10.38 7.41
N TYR A 79 14.93 -11.30 7.96
CA TYR A 79 13.53 -11.49 7.58
C TYR A 79 12.54 -10.51 8.24
N THR A 80 13.04 -9.48 8.94
CA THR A 80 12.19 -8.46 9.57
C THR A 80 11.21 -7.85 8.58
N ARG A 81 9.97 -7.66 9.04
CA ARG A 81 8.91 -7.04 8.24
C ARG A 81 8.72 -5.57 8.63
N ARG A 82 9.62 -5.04 9.47
CA ARG A 82 9.48 -3.75 10.16
C ARG A 82 10.34 -2.65 9.56
N VAL A 83 10.96 -2.89 8.41
CA VAL A 83 11.82 -1.92 7.73
C VAL A 83 10.99 -1.18 6.69
N SER A 84 10.39 -0.08 7.12
CA SER A 84 9.62 0.82 6.27
C SER A 84 9.86 2.26 6.72
N ILE A 85 10.43 3.06 5.82
CA ILE A 85 10.82 4.45 6.06
C ILE A 85 9.72 5.35 5.50
N PRO A 86 8.92 6.02 6.35
CA PRO A 86 7.96 6.99 5.88
C PRO A 86 8.69 8.21 5.35
N ILE A 87 8.34 8.64 4.13
CA ILE A 87 8.76 9.92 3.57
C ILE A 87 7.69 10.98 3.84
N TRP A 88 6.41 10.61 3.88
CA TRP A 88 5.34 11.51 4.27
C TRP A 88 5.44 11.95 5.74
N ARG A 89 5.03 13.17 6.03
CA ARG A 89 4.85 13.74 7.37
C ARG A 89 3.45 14.36 7.48
N PRO A 90 2.84 14.42 8.67
CA PRO A 90 1.48 14.95 8.84
C PRO A 90 1.27 16.34 8.22
N GLU A 91 2.26 17.24 8.34
CA GLU A 91 2.20 18.58 7.77
C GLU A 91 2.17 18.61 6.24
N ASP A 92 2.59 17.53 5.56
CA ASP A 92 2.48 17.43 4.09
C ASP A 92 1.02 17.40 3.64
N ALA A 93 0.08 16.98 4.51
CA ALA A 93 -1.35 17.07 4.24
C ALA A 93 -1.81 18.53 4.08
N LEU A 94 -1.07 19.50 4.60
CA LEU A 94 -1.36 20.94 4.43
C LEU A 94 -0.54 21.57 3.29
N SER A 95 0.42 20.84 2.71
CA SER A 95 1.31 21.36 1.68
C SER A 95 0.62 21.51 0.33
N GLN A 96 1.00 22.56 -0.41
CA GLN A 96 0.61 22.71 -1.81
C GLN A 96 1.34 21.72 -2.73
N ASN A 97 2.59 21.39 -2.41
CA ASN A 97 3.44 20.49 -3.20
C ASN A 97 4.05 19.44 -2.25
N PRO A 98 3.26 18.46 -1.78
CA PRO A 98 3.78 17.40 -0.91
C PRO A 98 4.65 16.41 -1.69
N PRO A 99 5.44 15.56 -1.01
CA PRO A 99 6.27 14.55 -1.67
C PRO A 99 5.48 13.53 -2.48
N ALA A 100 5.96 13.13 -3.65
CA ALA A 100 5.31 12.08 -4.46
C ALA A 100 5.55 10.68 -3.90
N ILE A 101 6.77 10.36 -3.46
CA ILE A 101 7.07 9.12 -2.73
C ILE A 101 6.68 9.32 -1.28
N THR A 102 5.83 8.46 -0.73
CA THR A 102 5.29 8.64 0.63
C THR A 102 5.81 7.61 1.63
N GLU A 103 6.19 6.42 1.15
CA GLU A 103 6.65 5.29 1.98
C GLU A 103 7.63 4.43 1.18
N ILE A 104 8.68 3.93 1.84
CA ILE A 104 9.70 3.06 1.25
C ILE A 104 9.90 1.85 2.17
N SER A 105 9.43 0.69 1.74
CA SER A 105 9.53 -0.57 2.48
C SER A 105 10.61 -1.47 1.91
N PHE A 106 11.31 -2.17 2.80
CA PHE A 106 12.32 -3.15 2.44
C PHE A 106 11.91 -4.52 2.95
N LEU A 107 12.08 -5.54 2.11
CA LEU A 107 11.84 -6.93 2.48
C LEU A 107 12.96 -7.80 1.93
N PHE A 108 13.48 -8.70 2.75
CA PHE A 108 14.43 -9.71 2.32
C PHE A 108 13.71 -10.96 1.82
N ASP A 109 14.05 -11.39 0.61
CA ASP A 109 13.67 -12.68 0.02
C ASP A 109 14.77 -13.12 -0.94
N ASP A 110 15.76 -13.88 -0.43
CA ASP A 110 17.06 -14.21 -1.07
C ASP A 110 17.97 -12.98 -1.33
N LYS A 111 17.38 -11.86 -1.74
CA LYS A 111 17.99 -10.54 -1.95
C LYS A 111 17.18 -9.48 -1.21
N LEU A 112 17.72 -8.28 -1.06
CA LEU A 112 16.98 -7.15 -0.51
C LEU A 112 16.11 -6.52 -1.61
N HIS A 113 14.81 -6.45 -1.37
CA HIS A 113 13.85 -5.85 -2.29
C HIS A 113 13.30 -4.55 -1.72
N LEU A 114 13.08 -3.56 -2.57
CA LEU A 114 12.47 -2.27 -2.19
C LEU A 114 11.07 -2.15 -2.79
N THR A 115 10.12 -1.66 -2.03
CA THR A 115 8.77 -1.31 -2.50
C THR A 115 8.42 0.10 -2.07
N ALA A 116 8.04 0.95 -3.03
CA ALA A 116 7.64 2.33 -2.76
C ALA A 116 6.15 2.55 -3.03
N TYR A 117 5.51 3.33 -2.16
CA TYR A 117 4.22 3.92 -2.46
C TYR A 117 4.42 5.31 -3.06
N ILE A 118 3.81 5.55 -4.23
CA ILE A 118 3.91 6.82 -4.95
C ILE A 118 2.50 7.38 -5.15
N ARG A 119 2.18 8.48 -4.47
CA ARG A 119 0.82 9.05 -4.48
C ARG A 119 0.37 9.60 -5.83
N SER A 120 1.34 10.00 -6.66
CA SER A 120 1.12 10.60 -7.98
C SER A 120 2.43 10.63 -8.74
N LEU A 121 2.47 10.05 -9.94
CA LEU A 121 3.68 10.02 -10.76
C LEU A 121 3.38 10.50 -12.18
N ASP A 122 4.04 11.58 -12.58
CA ASP A 122 4.17 11.91 -14.00
C ASP A 122 5.17 10.92 -14.61
N CYS A 123 4.62 9.92 -15.27
CA CYS A 123 5.37 8.77 -15.77
C CYS A 123 6.29 9.12 -16.94
N LEU A 124 6.14 10.30 -17.54
CA LEU A 124 7.00 10.73 -18.64
C LEU A 124 8.20 11.53 -18.14
N ASN A 125 7.93 12.56 -17.32
CA ASN A 125 8.96 13.52 -16.91
C ASN A 125 9.67 13.14 -15.61
N TYR A 126 8.99 12.43 -14.70
CA TYR A 126 9.46 12.22 -13.33
C TYR A 126 9.68 10.75 -12.97
N PHE A 127 9.45 9.82 -13.89
CA PHE A 127 9.71 8.39 -13.67
C PHE A 127 11.18 8.12 -13.32
N GLU A 128 12.10 8.53 -14.19
CA GLU A 128 13.54 8.30 -14.00
C GLU A 128 14.11 8.98 -12.74
N PRO A 129 13.85 10.27 -12.45
CA PRO A 129 14.33 10.89 -11.21
C PRO A 129 13.87 10.17 -9.94
N ASN A 130 12.59 9.76 -9.88
CA ASN A 130 12.07 9.02 -8.72
C ASN A 130 12.71 7.63 -8.64
N LEU A 131 12.85 6.92 -9.76
CA LEU A 131 13.48 5.61 -9.76
C LEU A 131 14.96 5.66 -9.38
N ARG A 132 15.73 6.64 -9.87
CA ARG A 132 17.14 6.83 -9.47
C ARG A 132 17.28 7.01 -7.97
N PHE A 133 16.38 7.78 -7.34
CA PHE A 133 16.34 7.90 -5.89
C PHE A 133 16.03 6.57 -5.20
N LEU A 134 15.07 5.78 -5.71
CA LEU A 134 14.76 4.46 -5.18
C LEU A 134 15.92 3.46 -5.37
N SER A 135 16.62 3.47 -6.50
CA SER A 135 17.84 2.70 -6.75
C SER A 135 18.94 3.07 -5.75
N PHE A 136 19.15 4.37 -5.52
CA PHE A 136 20.07 4.84 -4.48
C PHE A 136 19.68 4.32 -3.09
N ALA A 137 18.40 4.39 -2.73
CA ALA A 137 17.90 3.92 -1.43
C ALA A 137 18.11 2.41 -1.25
N LEU A 138 17.76 1.61 -2.27
CA LEU A 138 17.98 0.16 -2.27
C LEU A 138 19.46 -0.18 -2.11
N LYS A 139 20.29 0.35 -3.01
CA LYS A 139 21.74 0.12 -3.03
C LYS A 139 22.39 0.49 -1.70
N SER A 140 22.10 1.69 -1.19
CA SER A 140 22.70 2.18 0.05
C SER A 140 22.38 1.29 1.26
N VAL A 141 21.13 0.81 1.37
CA VAL A 141 20.73 -0.08 2.47
C VAL A 141 21.31 -1.48 2.27
N ALA A 142 21.24 -2.02 1.05
CA ALA A 142 21.78 -3.33 0.69
C ALA A 142 23.28 -3.44 0.97
N GLU A 143 24.07 -2.49 0.45
CA GLU A 143 25.52 -2.42 0.67
C GLU A 143 25.86 -2.32 2.15
N LYS A 144 25.18 -1.43 2.89
CA LYS A 144 25.48 -1.22 4.31
C LYS A 144 25.05 -2.41 5.17
N ALA A 145 23.97 -3.10 4.79
CA ALA A 145 23.48 -4.32 5.44
C ALA A 145 24.29 -5.57 5.06
N GLY A 146 25.06 -5.54 3.97
CA GLY A 146 25.79 -6.69 3.44
C GLY A 146 24.86 -7.73 2.79
N ILE A 147 23.82 -7.26 2.11
CA ILE A 147 22.79 -8.08 1.45
C ILE A 147 22.80 -7.77 -0.05
N PRO A 148 22.73 -8.76 -0.95
CA PRO A 148 22.64 -8.49 -2.39
C PRO A 148 21.38 -7.69 -2.76
N GLU A 149 21.51 -6.79 -3.74
CA GLU A 149 20.39 -6.01 -4.28
C GLU A 149 19.44 -6.87 -5.10
N GLY A 150 18.14 -6.73 -4.83
CA GLY A 150 17.05 -7.34 -5.58
C GLY A 150 16.28 -6.32 -6.43
N SER A 151 15.01 -6.60 -6.64
CA SER A 151 14.11 -5.78 -7.48
C SER A 151 13.52 -4.57 -6.75
N ILE A 152 13.16 -3.55 -7.52
CA ILE A 152 12.35 -2.41 -7.08
C ILE A 152 10.91 -2.60 -7.52
N ALA A 153 9.98 -2.21 -6.65
CA ALA A 153 8.57 -2.12 -6.98
C ALA A 153 8.01 -0.73 -6.65
N MET A 154 7.01 -0.31 -7.42
CA MET A 154 6.27 0.92 -7.20
C MET A 154 4.78 0.62 -7.26
N LEU A 155 4.05 0.92 -6.18
CA LEU A 155 2.61 1.08 -6.22
C LEU A 155 2.32 2.56 -6.50
N VAL A 156 1.92 2.86 -7.72
CA VAL A 156 1.63 4.22 -8.17
C VAL A 156 0.13 4.44 -8.11
N ALA A 157 -0.32 5.28 -7.18
CA ALA A 157 -1.75 5.55 -6.97
C ALA A 157 -2.38 6.33 -8.13
N VAL A 158 -1.65 7.32 -8.68
CA VAL A 158 -2.11 8.11 -9.84
C VAL A 158 -1.00 8.18 -10.90
N PRO A 159 -0.85 7.14 -11.74
CA PRO A 159 0.02 7.18 -12.90
C PRO A 159 -0.60 8.13 -13.93
N HIS A 160 0.17 9.10 -14.42
CA HIS A 160 -0.36 10.06 -15.39
C HIS A 160 0.70 10.63 -16.32
N VAL A 161 0.22 11.27 -17.39
CA VAL A 161 0.98 12.13 -18.30
C VAL A 161 0.19 13.42 -18.50
N TYR A 162 0.85 14.58 -18.42
CA TYR A 162 0.17 15.84 -18.69
C TYR A 162 -0.25 15.97 -20.15
N GLU A 163 -1.41 16.58 -20.39
CA GLU A 163 -1.97 16.77 -21.74
C GLU A 163 -0.98 17.46 -22.69
N ARG A 164 -0.26 18.47 -22.19
CA ARG A 164 0.79 19.19 -22.94
C ARG A 164 1.90 18.28 -23.48
N ASP A 165 2.14 17.14 -22.83
CA ASP A 165 3.22 16.21 -23.18
C ASP A 165 2.74 14.96 -23.93
N ILE A 166 1.44 14.86 -24.25
CA ILE A 166 0.84 13.65 -24.83
C ILE A 166 1.49 13.23 -26.17
N LYS A 167 1.93 14.20 -26.99
CA LYS A 167 2.63 13.90 -28.25
C LYS A 167 3.95 13.19 -28.02
N ARG A 168 4.71 13.60 -27.00
CA ARG A 168 5.98 12.97 -26.62
C ARG A 168 5.77 11.63 -25.92
N ALA A 169 4.70 11.49 -25.14
CA ALA A 169 4.32 10.20 -24.58
C ALA A 169 4.02 9.16 -25.67
N LYS A 170 3.27 9.55 -26.72
CA LYS A 170 2.97 8.69 -27.88
C LYS A 170 4.22 8.27 -28.67
N SER A 171 5.29 9.06 -28.66
CA SER A 171 6.51 8.70 -29.39
C SER A 171 7.38 7.67 -28.68
N ILE A 172 7.14 7.42 -27.39
CA ILE A 172 7.90 6.43 -26.58
C ILE A 172 7.04 5.28 -26.05
N SER A 173 5.72 5.33 -26.31
CA SER A 173 4.77 4.37 -25.74
C SER A 173 4.97 2.98 -26.32
N GLU A 174 5.26 2.02 -25.46
CA GLU A 174 5.26 0.59 -25.79
C GLU A 174 4.39 -0.12 -24.75
N PRO A 175 3.05 -0.13 -24.94
CA PRO A 175 2.13 -0.74 -23.98
C PRO A 175 2.46 -2.22 -23.82
N LYS A 176 2.39 -2.68 -22.57
CA LYS A 176 2.67 -4.07 -22.19
C LYS A 176 1.44 -4.64 -21.49
N GLU A 177 1.11 -5.89 -21.80
CA GLU A 177 0.06 -6.60 -21.08
C GLU A 177 0.39 -6.71 -19.60
N GLU A 178 -0.63 -6.51 -18.78
CA GLU A 178 -0.48 -6.68 -17.34
C GLU A 178 -0.51 -8.16 -16.97
N PHE A 179 0.42 -8.54 -16.10
CA PHE A 179 0.41 -9.86 -15.48
C PHE A 179 -0.56 -9.89 -14.29
N TYR A 180 -1.41 -10.91 -14.23
CA TYR A 180 -2.30 -11.20 -13.10
C TYR A 180 -2.01 -12.61 -12.58
N GLY A 181 -2.06 -12.79 -11.27
CA GLY A 181 -1.65 -14.00 -10.56
C GLY A 181 -0.35 -13.84 -9.79
N TYR A 182 0.24 -14.98 -9.43
CA TYR A 182 1.46 -15.08 -8.62
C TYR A 182 2.74 -15.04 -9.48
N SER A 183 3.73 -14.28 -9.03
CA SER A 183 5.13 -14.39 -9.45
C SER A 183 6.05 -14.30 -8.22
N GLN A 184 7.33 -14.63 -8.40
CA GLN A 184 8.32 -14.52 -7.32
C GLN A 184 8.54 -13.08 -6.84
N LEU A 185 8.29 -12.08 -7.68
CA LEU A 185 8.58 -10.67 -7.38
C LEU A 185 7.34 -9.84 -7.07
N GLY A 186 6.15 -10.44 -7.14
CA GLY A 186 4.88 -9.78 -6.88
C GLY A 186 3.69 -10.67 -7.21
N THR A 187 2.56 -10.41 -6.56
CA THR A 187 1.28 -11.03 -6.88
C THR A 187 0.27 -9.93 -7.18
N HIS A 188 -0.50 -10.05 -8.27
CA HIS A 188 -1.61 -9.14 -8.55
C HIS A 188 -2.89 -9.92 -8.79
N LEU A 189 -3.88 -9.76 -7.90
CA LEU A 189 -5.21 -10.35 -8.01
C LEU A 189 -6.25 -9.27 -8.34
N VAL A 190 -7.26 -9.65 -9.12
CA VAL A 190 -8.43 -8.82 -9.38
C VAL A 190 -9.65 -9.66 -9.05
N GLU A 191 -10.47 -9.16 -8.14
CA GLU A 191 -11.55 -9.90 -7.53
C GLU A 191 -12.81 -9.03 -7.48
N ASP A 192 -13.99 -9.66 -7.55
CA ASP A 192 -15.24 -8.91 -7.47
C ASP A 192 -15.52 -8.44 -6.05
N TYR A 193 -15.30 -9.30 -5.05
CA TYR A 193 -15.77 -9.08 -3.67
C TYR A 193 -14.64 -9.15 -2.65
N ILE A 194 -14.86 -8.58 -1.46
CA ILE A 194 -13.92 -8.68 -0.33
C ILE A 194 -13.74 -10.15 0.10
N SER A 195 -14.82 -10.92 0.12
CA SER A 195 -14.79 -12.35 0.47
C SER A 195 -13.95 -13.19 -0.50
N SER A 196 -14.07 -12.96 -1.82
CA SER A 196 -13.28 -13.67 -2.83
C SER A 196 -11.82 -13.21 -2.84
N ALA A 197 -11.58 -11.90 -2.67
CA ALA A 197 -10.24 -11.34 -2.47
C ALA A 197 -9.47 -11.99 -1.32
N TRP A 198 -10.13 -12.15 -0.17
CA TRP A 198 -9.52 -12.84 0.97
C TRP A 198 -9.23 -14.31 0.67
N HIS A 199 -10.19 -15.02 0.05
CA HIS A 199 -10.02 -16.42 -0.31
C HIS A 199 -8.83 -16.63 -1.27
N SER A 200 -8.75 -15.84 -2.35
CA SER A 200 -7.67 -15.90 -3.33
C SER A 200 -6.31 -15.52 -2.70
N ALA A 201 -6.29 -14.58 -1.75
CA ALA A 201 -5.09 -14.27 -0.99
C ALA A 201 -4.62 -15.48 -0.16
N LEU A 202 -5.53 -16.16 0.56
CA LEU A 202 -5.21 -17.38 1.30
C LEU A 202 -4.68 -18.47 0.37
N GLU A 203 -5.33 -18.70 -0.76
CA GLU A 203 -4.94 -19.73 -1.74
C GLU A 203 -3.53 -19.50 -2.26
N VAL A 204 -3.22 -18.27 -2.70
CA VAL A 204 -1.90 -17.95 -3.24
C VAL A 204 -0.82 -18.10 -2.18
N ILE A 205 -1.05 -17.64 -0.94
CA ILE A 205 -0.07 -17.79 0.15
C ILE A 205 0.11 -19.26 0.53
N TYR A 206 -0.98 -20.02 0.62
CA TYR A 206 -0.93 -21.43 1.00
C TYR A 206 -0.16 -22.26 -0.04
N ASN A 207 -0.45 -22.07 -1.33
CA ASN A 207 0.11 -22.87 -2.41
C ASN A 207 1.51 -22.42 -2.85
N HIS A 208 1.80 -21.11 -2.84
CA HIS A 208 3.04 -20.55 -3.39
C HIS A 208 3.95 -19.86 -2.36
N GLY A 209 3.48 -19.68 -1.13
CA GLY A 209 4.21 -18.94 -0.11
C GLY A 209 5.52 -19.61 0.30
N LYS A 210 6.58 -18.79 0.44
CA LYS A 210 7.86 -19.20 1.01
C LYS A 210 7.78 -19.21 2.53
N SER A 211 8.47 -20.15 3.19
CA SER A 211 8.53 -20.21 4.65
C SER A 211 9.61 -19.29 5.20
N LYS A 212 9.33 -18.62 6.32
CA LYS A 212 10.34 -17.86 7.08
C LYS A 212 10.05 -17.80 8.57
N GLU A 213 11.06 -17.41 9.33
CA GLU A 213 10.93 -17.04 10.73
C GLU A 213 10.29 -15.66 10.89
N THR A 214 9.59 -15.44 12.01
CA THR A 214 8.96 -14.16 12.33
C THR A 214 9.66 -13.49 13.52
N GLU A 215 9.19 -12.30 13.88
CA GLU A 215 9.69 -11.57 15.07
C GLU A 215 8.82 -11.86 16.32
N TRP A 216 7.91 -12.84 16.23
CA TRP A 216 6.93 -13.19 17.26
C TRP A 216 7.27 -14.51 17.97
N ASP A 217 8.49 -14.58 18.51
CA ASP A 217 9.06 -15.80 19.10
C ASP A 217 8.32 -16.30 20.35
N ILE A 218 7.50 -15.43 20.96
CA ILE A 218 6.75 -15.67 22.21
C ILE A 218 5.31 -16.18 22.00
N PHE A 219 4.75 -16.05 20.80
CA PHE A 219 3.38 -16.50 20.52
C PHE A 219 3.41 -17.88 19.88
N GLU A 220 2.79 -18.86 20.55
CA GLU A 220 2.70 -20.23 20.06
C GLU A 220 2.03 -20.26 18.68
N GLY A 221 2.61 -21.01 17.73
CA GLY A 221 2.13 -21.08 16.34
C GLY A 221 2.50 -19.89 15.44
N GLN A 222 3.10 -18.82 15.96
CA GLN A 222 3.48 -17.63 15.17
C GLN A 222 4.99 -17.49 14.91
N LYS A 223 5.80 -18.43 15.40
CA LYS A 223 7.27 -18.43 15.23
C LYS A 223 7.70 -18.44 13.76
N THR A 224 6.90 -19.07 12.89
CA THR A 224 7.15 -19.13 11.45
C THR A 224 5.88 -18.80 10.67
N SER A 225 6.04 -18.39 9.41
CA SER A 225 4.93 -18.13 8.50
C SER A 225 5.26 -18.55 7.07
N LYS A 226 4.23 -18.83 6.26
CA LYS A 226 4.31 -18.82 4.80
C LYS A 226 3.93 -17.43 4.31
N PHE A 227 4.69 -16.85 3.38
CA PHE A 227 4.40 -15.52 2.86
C PHE A 227 4.59 -15.43 1.35
N VAL A 228 3.88 -14.48 0.73
CA VAL A 228 4.16 -14.03 -0.64
C VAL A 228 4.61 -12.57 -0.62
N HIS A 229 5.51 -12.26 -1.54
CA HIS A 229 6.09 -10.94 -1.70
C HIS A 229 5.14 -10.05 -2.51
N ARG A 230 4.85 -8.84 -2.01
CA ARG A 230 4.07 -7.78 -2.68
C ARG A 230 2.75 -8.28 -3.27
N LEU A 231 1.76 -8.52 -2.41
CA LEU A 231 0.40 -8.84 -2.80
C LEU A 231 -0.40 -7.57 -3.06
N PHE A 232 -0.79 -7.37 -4.32
CA PHE A 232 -1.71 -6.31 -4.75
C PHE A 232 -3.06 -6.92 -5.13
N ILE A 233 -4.15 -6.39 -4.60
CA ILE A 233 -5.50 -6.86 -4.88
C ILE A 233 -6.39 -5.68 -5.24
N GLU A 234 -7.02 -5.73 -6.40
CA GLU A 234 -8.09 -4.82 -6.79
C GLU A 234 -9.44 -5.47 -6.56
N ILE A 235 -10.37 -4.74 -5.93
CA ILE A 235 -11.73 -5.21 -5.64
C ILE A 235 -12.73 -4.33 -6.39
N LEU A 236 -13.50 -4.95 -7.28
CA LEU A 236 -14.37 -4.24 -8.23
C LEU A 236 -15.73 -3.84 -7.64
N LYS A 237 -16.30 -4.68 -6.76
CA LYS A 237 -17.62 -4.50 -6.13
C LYS A 237 -17.52 -4.64 -4.62
N PRO A 238 -16.78 -3.76 -3.93
CA PRO A 238 -16.54 -3.86 -2.49
C PRO A 238 -17.79 -3.68 -1.61
N GLU A 239 -18.94 -3.27 -2.18
CA GLU A 239 -20.21 -3.21 -1.47
C GLU A 239 -20.93 -4.57 -1.35
N GLU A 240 -20.59 -5.53 -2.19
CA GLU A 240 -21.25 -6.82 -2.28
C GLU A 240 -20.41 -7.93 -1.62
N ASN A 241 -21.07 -8.95 -1.05
CA ASN A 241 -20.44 -10.15 -0.47
C ASN A 241 -19.19 -9.85 0.38
N LYS A 242 -19.37 -8.97 1.37
CA LYS A 242 -18.26 -8.38 2.12
C LYS A 242 -17.55 -9.34 3.05
N ILE A 243 -18.23 -10.38 3.54
CA ILE A 243 -17.72 -11.31 4.55
C ILE A 243 -17.82 -12.74 4.03
N HIS A 244 -16.68 -13.44 4.03
CA HIS A 244 -16.62 -14.86 3.73
C HIS A 244 -17.20 -15.68 4.89
N ASP A 245 -18.00 -16.71 4.62
CA ASP A 245 -18.70 -17.51 5.65
C ASP A 245 -17.78 -18.16 6.69
N LYS A 246 -16.53 -18.41 6.30
CA LYS A 246 -15.47 -18.96 7.16
C LYS A 246 -14.48 -17.91 7.72
N ALA A 247 -14.77 -16.61 7.58
CA ALA A 247 -13.91 -15.58 8.11
C ALA A 247 -13.86 -15.65 9.66
N PRO A 248 -12.69 -15.45 10.29
CA PRO A 248 -12.55 -15.59 11.74
C PRO A 248 -13.03 -14.36 12.52
N PHE A 249 -14.08 -13.68 12.04
CA PHE A 249 -14.69 -12.55 12.73
C PHE A 249 -16.18 -12.41 12.33
N THR A 250 -16.94 -11.69 13.16
CA THR A 250 -18.36 -11.40 12.90
C THR A 250 -18.53 -10.04 12.23
N GLU A 251 -19.63 -9.82 11.51
CA GLU A 251 -19.93 -8.50 10.94
C GLU A 251 -19.90 -7.39 11.98
N ARG A 252 -20.50 -7.63 13.16
CA ARG A 252 -20.47 -6.70 14.28
C ARG A 252 -19.03 -6.33 14.67
N TYR A 253 -18.15 -7.31 14.84
CA TYR A 253 -16.74 -7.03 15.10
C TYR A 253 -16.11 -6.19 13.99
N GLY A 254 -16.40 -6.52 12.73
CA GLY A 254 -15.86 -5.77 11.58
C GLY A 254 -16.29 -4.30 11.58
N ILE A 255 -17.55 -4.02 11.91
CA ILE A 255 -18.09 -2.66 12.05
C ILE A 255 -17.43 -1.93 13.22
N ASP A 256 -17.41 -2.55 14.40
CA ASP A 256 -16.82 -1.98 15.61
C ASP A 256 -15.32 -1.68 15.39
N TYR A 257 -14.59 -2.62 14.79
CA TYR A 257 -13.18 -2.46 14.40
C TYR A 257 -12.98 -1.29 13.43
N ALA A 258 -13.82 -1.17 12.41
CA ALA A 258 -13.74 -0.06 11.47
C ALA A 258 -14.04 1.29 12.15
N HIS A 259 -15.10 1.36 12.93
CA HIS A 259 -15.57 2.60 13.56
C HIS A 259 -14.62 3.10 14.64
N ASP A 260 -14.12 2.20 15.49
CA ASP A 260 -13.27 2.57 16.63
C ASP A 260 -11.81 2.69 16.23
N TYR A 261 -11.26 1.67 15.56
CA TYR A 261 -9.82 1.56 15.34
C TYR A 261 -9.34 2.25 14.06
N ILE A 262 -10.17 2.26 13.00
CA ILE A 262 -9.78 2.77 11.68
C ILE A 262 -10.23 4.22 11.47
N ILE A 263 -11.46 4.56 11.86
CA ILE A 263 -12.13 5.78 11.40
C ILE A 263 -12.30 6.82 12.51
N CYS A 264 -12.62 6.40 13.74
CA CYS A 264 -13.29 7.23 14.74
C CYS A 264 -14.60 7.81 14.17
N ALA A 265 -15.55 6.91 13.90
CA ALA A 265 -16.79 7.21 13.17
C ALA A 265 -17.68 8.24 13.89
N GLU A 266 -17.68 8.27 15.22
CA GLU A 266 -18.42 9.26 16.02
C GLU A 266 -18.05 10.71 15.67
N LYS A 267 -16.79 10.94 15.29
CA LYS A 267 -16.27 12.26 14.92
C LYS A 267 -16.06 12.42 13.42
N LEU A 268 -16.70 11.60 12.58
CA LEU A 268 -16.43 11.56 11.14
C LEU A 268 -16.69 12.90 10.43
N LEU A 269 -17.69 13.65 10.89
CA LEU A 269 -18.12 14.92 10.25
C LEU A 269 -17.39 16.15 10.78
N GLU A 270 -16.59 16.01 11.83
CA GLU A 270 -15.93 17.12 12.51
C GLU A 270 -14.42 16.91 12.51
N ARG A 271 -13.67 18.01 12.64
CA ARG A 271 -12.22 17.95 12.78
C ARG A 271 -11.86 17.48 14.19
N VAL A 272 -10.95 16.51 14.30
CA VAL A 272 -10.43 16.05 15.59
C VAL A 272 -9.25 16.92 16.01
N GLY A 273 -9.38 17.59 17.15
CA GLY A 273 -8.35 18.44 17.74
C GLY A 273 -7.76 17.93 19.07
N GLU A 274 -8.13 16.72 19.47
CA GLU A 274 -7.78 16.12 20.76
C GLU A 274 -7.56 14.61 20.62
N SER A 275 -6.99 14.00 21.67
CA SER A 275 -6.75 12.55 21.69
C SER A 275 -8.06 11.77 21.59
N ILE A 276 -8.04 10.74 20.75
CA ILE A 276 -9.14 9.77 20.56
C ILE A 276 -8.76 8.35 21.00
N LEU A 277 -7.59 8.18 21.63
CA LEU A 277 -7.18 6.89 22.20
C LEU A 277 -7.99 6.57 23.46
N LYS A 278 -8.42 5.32 23.54
CA LYS A 278 -9.02 4.74 24.75
C LYS A 278 -7.91 4.29 25.70
N GLU A 279 -8.24 4.14 26.98
CA GLU A 279 -7.29 3.69 28.00
C GLU A 279 -6.70 2.32 27.64
N GLY A 280 -5.37 2.20 27.69
CA GLY A 280 -4.63 0.98 27.35
C GLY A 280 -4.24 0.84 25.88
N GLU A 281 -4.70 1.70 24.98
CA GLU A 281 -4.29 1.69 23.57
C GLU A 281 -2.94 2.39 23.37
N GLU A 282 -1.98 1.71 22.73
CA GLU A 282 -0.71 2.34 22.35
C GLU A 282 -0.89 3.28 21.13
N TYR A 283 -1.70 2.85 20.17
CA TYR A 283 -2.13 3.60 19.00
C TYR A 283 -3.35 2.94 18.35
N THR A 284 -4.08 3.72 17.55
CA THR A 284 -5.05 3.23 16.57
C THR A 284 -4.73 3.81 15.19
N TYR A 285 -5.30 3.26 14.12
CA TYR A 285 -5.15 3.87 12.79
C TYR A 285 -5.88 5.21 12.72
N ALA A 286 -7.04 5.32 13.38
CA ALA A 286 -7.76 6.58 13.52
C ALA A 286 -6.90 7.65 14.20
N GLU A 287 -6.21 7.32 15.30
CA GLU A 287 -5.33 8.25 16.00
C GLU A 287 -4.22 8.80 15.08
N ARG A 288 -3.52 7.91 14.37
CA ARG A 288 -2.45 8.31 13.44
C ARG A 288 -2.96 9.11 12.24
N ALA A 289 -4.18 8.84 11.79
CA ALA A 289 -4.81 9.54 10.69
C ALA A 289 -5.32 10.93 11.08
N ARG A 290 -5.80 11.10 12.32
CA ARG A 290 -6.62 12.26 12.71
C ARG A 290 -6.00 13.15 13.77
N PHE A 291 -5.39 12.58 14.80
CA PHE A 291 -4.73 13.36 15.85
C PHE A 291 -3.77 12.49 16.64
N CYS A 292 -2.47 12.61 16.38
CA CYS A 292 -1.45 11.94 17.18
C CYS A 292 -0.74 12.96 18.08
N ALA A 293 -0.83 12.78 19.40
CA ALA A 293 -0.21 13.69 20.36
C ALA A 293 1.33 13.75 20.23
N LYS A 294 1.93 12.67 19.72
CA LYS A 294 3.39 12.55 19.48
C LYS A 294 3.84 13.28 18.20
N ASP A 295 2.92 13.68 17.33
CA ASP A 295 3.28 14.44 16.12
C ASP A 295 3.79 15.84 16.48
N SER A 296 4.83 16.31 15.79
CA SER A 296 5.32 17.69 15.93
C SER A 296 4.24 18.69 15.50
N VAL A 297 3.62 18.45 14.35
CA VAL A 297 2.49 19.20 13.81
C VAL A 297 1.24 18.31 13.84
N LYS A 298 0.20 18.76 14.55
CA LYS A 298 -1.04 18.01 14.72
C LYS A 298 -1.94 18.34 13.55
N VAL A 299 -2.25 17.35 12.72
CA VAL A 299 -3.09 17.51 11.53
C VAL A 299 -4.09 16.37 11.46
N ASP A 300 -5.37 16.70 11.33
CA ASP A 300 -6.41 15.73 10.96
C ASP A 300 -6.34 15.48 9.46
N GLN A 301 -5.41 14.60 9.07
CA GLN A 301 -5.10 14.31 7.66
C GLN A 301 -6.32 13.75 6.93
N LEU A 302 -7.16 12.95 7.61
CA LEU A 302 -8.38 12.42 7.03
C LEU A 302 -9.39 13.54 6.75
N PHE A 303 -9.64 14.41 7.73
CA PHE A 303 -10.53 15.56 7.53
C PHE A 303 -10.02 16.49 6.42
N GLU A 304 -8.72 16.80 6.39
CA GLU A 304 -8.10 17.56 5.30
C GLU A 304 -8.32 16.89 3.93
N ALA A 305 -8.10 15.57 3.83
CA ALA A 305 -8.31 14.85 2.58
C ALA A 305 -9.77 14.92 2.09
N VAL A 306 -10.74 14.82 3.01
CA VAL A 306 -12.18 14.94 2.70
C VAL A 306 -12.53 16.34 2.20
N GLU A 307 -12.10 17.40 2.90
CA GLU A 307 -12.38 18.78 2.49
C GLU A 307 -11.77 19.10 1.12
N LYS A 308 -10.52 18.68 0.91
CA LYS A 308 -9.84 18.82 -0.38
C LYS A 308 -10.60 18.15 -1.54
N LEU A 309 -11.20 16.97 -1.30
CA LEU A 309 -11.97 16.24 -2.31
C LEU A 309 -13.35 16.83 -2.58
N LYS A 310 -13.97 17.47 -1.57
CA LYS A 310 -15.20 18.25 -1.77
C LYS A 310 -14.95 19.45 -2.68
N GLU A 311 -13.80 20.11 -2.53
CA GLU A 311 -13.40 21.24 -3.37
C GLU A 311 -13.01 20.83 -4.79
N ASP A 312 -12.17 19.79 -4.92
CA ASP A 312 -11.66 19.30 -6.20
C ASP A 312 -11.60 17.77 -6.19
N ARG A 313 -12.47 17.14 -6.98
CA ARG A 313 -12.51 15.68 -7.12
C ARG A 313 -11.28 15.10 -7.81
N CYS A 314 -10.47 15.91 -8.50
CA CYS A 314 -9.26 15.46 -9.19
C CYS A 314 -7.98 15.62 -8.36
N ARG A 315 -8.10 15.83 -7.04
CA ARG A 315 -6.96 15.90 -6.12
C ARG A 315 -6.18 14.60 -6.10
N ARG A 316 -4.85 14.73 -5.99
CA ARG A 316 -3.86 13.63 -5.99
C ARG A 316 -2.94 13.66 -4.77
N ASP A 317 -3.30 14.47 -3.79
CA ASP A 317 -2.59 14.73 -2.54
C ASP A 317 -3.47 14.45 -1.31
N CYS A 318 -4.54 13.66 -1.49
CA CYS A 318 -5.40 13.14 -0.44
C CYS A 318 -4.85 11.83 0.12
N TYR A 319 -3.58 11.87 0.54
CA TYR A 319 -2.85 10.78 1.18
C TYR A 319 -2.84 10.99 2.69
N ILE A 320 -3.01 9.90 3.44
CA ILE A 320 -2.97 9.87 4.89
C ILE A 320 -1.83 8.95 5.31
N GLY A 321 -0.84 9.49 6.00
CA GLY A 321 0.27 8.72 6.56
C GLY A 321 -0.07 8.19 7.95
N ILE A 322 0.14 6.89 8.16
CA ILE A 322 -0.09 6.20 9.44
C ILE A 322 1.24 5.92 10.16
N SER A 323 2.23 5.46 9.40
CA SER A 323 3.59 5.26 9.89
C SER A 323 4.28 6.59 10.21
N ARG A 324 5.24 6.53 11.13
CA ARG A 324 6.08 7.65 11.56
C ARG A 324 7.53 7.19 11.71
N PRO A 325 8.52 8.10 11.66
CA PRO A 325 9.93 7.72 11.77
C PRO A 325 10.27 6.91 13.01
N TRP A 326 9.65 7.22 14.16
CA TRP A 326 9.88 6.47 15.42
C TRP A 326 9.33 5.03 15.38
N ASP A 327 8.40 4.71 14.48
CA ASP A 327 7.89 3.35 14.35
C ASP A 327 8.98 2.40 13.81
N LEU A 328 10.03 2.93 13.18
CA LEU A 328 11.14 2.12 12.70
C LEU A 328 11.94 1.49 13.84
N VAL A 329 11.93 2.07 15.04
CA VAL A 329 12.55 1.49 16.25
C VAL A 329 11.52 0.94 17.25
N SER A 330 10.22 1.06 16.96
CA SER A 330 9.16 0.47 17.79
C SER A 330 9.15 -1.05 17.71
N ARG A 331 8.70 -1.68 18.81
CA ARG A 331 8.44 -3.11 18.90
C ARG A 331 7.20 -3.49 18.08
N ASP A 332 6.14 -2.70 18.13
CA ASP A 332 4.84 -3.06 17.54
C ASP A 332 4.33 -2.02 16.54
N PRO A 333 5.10 -1.73 15.47
CA PRO A 333 4.77 -0.62 14.58
C PRO A 333 3.54 -0.90 13.70
N PRO A 334 2.73 0.11 13.32
CA PRO A 334 1.46 -0.06 12.58
C PRO A 334 1.56 -0.93 11.31
N CYS A 335 0.82 -2.02 11.15
CA CYS A 335 0.90 -2.80 9.90
C CYS A 335 0.51 -1.97 8.66
N LEU A 336 -0.54 -1.16 8.78
CA LEU A 336 -0.89 -0.11 7.82
C LEU A 336 0.14 1.02 7.86
N ARG A 337 0.60 1.45 6.69
CA ARG A 337 1.60 2.50 6.54
C ARG A 337 0.98 3.81 6.07
N GLY A 338 0.00 3.71 5.19
CA GLY A 338 -0.80 4.83 4.74
C GLY A 338 -1.83 4.41 3.70
N TYR A 339 -2.66 5.37 3.32
CA TYR A 339 -3.68 5.18 2.31
C TYR A 339 -4.00 6.48 1.58
N GLN A 340 -4.64 6.36 0.43
CA GLN A 340 -5.00 7.50 -0.41
C GLN A 340 -6.40 7.34 -0.98
N PHE A 341 -7.07 8.47 -1.15
CA PHE A 341 -8.32 8.57 -1.90
C PHE A 341 -8.09 9.34 -3.20
N VAL A 342 -8.54 8.78 -4.32
CA VAL A 342 -8.38 9.37 -5.65
C VAL A 342 -9.64 9.17 -6.47
N ASN A 343 -9.89 10.07 -7.41
CA ASN A 343 -10.88 9.83 -8.46
C ASN A 343 -10.29 8.89 -9.52
N SER A 344 -10.97 7.78 -9.73
CA SER A 344 -10.67 6.76 -10.72
C SER A 344 -11.92 6.58 -11.58
N ARG A 345 -11.89 7.17 -12.78
CA ARG A 345 -12.97 7.08 -13.78
C ARG A 345 -14.37 7.45 -13.24
N GLY A 346 -14.45 8.49 -12.41
CA GLY A 346 -15.70 8.98 -11.83
C GLY A 346 -16.09 8.31 -10.51
N ARG A 347 -15.29 7.36 -10.02
CA ARG A 347 -15.48 6.64 -8.76
C ARG A 347 -14.40 7.02 -7.76
N LEU A 348 -14.72 7.04 -6.46
CA LEU A 348 -13.69 7.23 -5.44
C LEU A 348 -12.96 5.89 -5.23
N LYS A 349 -11.66 5.81 -5.49
CA LYS A 349 -10.86 4.62 -5.19
C LYS A 349 -10.01 4.85 -3.94
N GLY A 350 -10.17 3.98 -2.95
CA GLY A 350 -9.34 3.92 -1.74
C GLY A 350 -8.20 2.92 -1.93
N ILE A 351 -6.97 3.33 -1.68
CA ILE A 351 -5.76 2.53 -1.94
C ILE A 351 -4.97 2.42 -0.63
N PHE A 352 -4.83 1.20 -0.10
CA PHE A 352 -4.26 0.96 1.22
C PHE A 352 -2.95 0.19 1.12
N TYR A 353 -1.90 0.70 1.76
CA TYR A 353 -0.55 0.14 1.71
C TYR A 353 -0.09 -0.34 3.08
N MET A 354 0.17 -1.64 3.18
CA MET A 354 0.58 -2.33 4.40
C MET A 354 1.98 -2.91 4.23
N ARG A 355 2.82 -2.81 5.26
CA ARG A 355 4.15 -3.46 5.27
C ARG A 355 4.04 -4.97 5.53
N SER A 356 2.94 -5.41 6.14
CA SER A 356 2.74 -6.77 6.61
C SER A 356 1.24 -6.99 6.87
N ASN A 357 0.65 -8.08 6.40
CA ASN A 357 -0.73 -8.45 6.72
C ASN A 357 -0.84 -9.95 6.98
N ASP A 358 -1.32 -10.32 8.17
CA ASP A 358 -1.76 -11.69 8.46
C ASP A 358 -3.03 -11.96 7.66
N ALA A 359 -2.92 -12.81 6.65
CA ALA A 359 -3.99 -13.14 5.73
C ALA A 359 -5.12 -13.86 6.44
N TYR A 360 -4.83 -14.80 7.34
CA TYR A 360 -5.88 -15.54 8.03
C TYR A 360 -6.55 -14.69 9.12
N GLY A 361 -5.75 -14.14 10.05
CA GLY A 361 -6.28 -13.52 11.26
C GLY A 361 -6.77 -12.08 11.12
N ALA A 362 -6.27 -11.31 10.15
CA ALA A 362 -6.49 -9.86 10.13
C ALA A 362 -6.92 -9.28 8.78
N MET A 363 -6.39 -9.79 7.66
CA MET A 363 -6.55 -9.18 6.33
C MET A 363 -8.01 -8.97 5.95
N HIS A 364 -8.86 -9.95 6.23
CA HIS A 364 -10.28 -9.83 5.90
C HIS A 364 -10.96 -8.69 6.69
N ALA A 365 -10.72 -8.59 8.00
CA ALA A 365 -11.26 -7.50 8.82
C ALA A 365 -10.67 -6.14 8.41
N ASN A 366 -9.38 -6.10 8.03
CA ASN A 366 -8.74 -4.91 7.48
C ASN A 366 -9.41 -4.48 6.16
N MET A 367 -9.63 -5.38 5.22
CA MET A 367 -10.31 -5.08 3.95
C MET A 367 -11.73 -4.58 4.17
N PHE A 368 -12.48 -5.22 5.07
CA PHE A 368 -13.82 -4.77 5.45
C PHE A 368 -13.80 -3.33 5.98
N GLY A 369 -12.95 -3.04 6.97
CA GLY A 369 -12.90 -1.71 7.58
C GLY A 369 -12.36 -0.62 6.65
N PHE A 370 -11.37 -0.93 5.82
CA PHE A 370 -10.85 0.00 4.81
C PHE A 370 -11.85 0.28 3.69
N SER A 371 -12.61 -0.73 3.27
CA SER A 371 -13.73 -0.53 2.36
C SER A 371 -14.81 0.35 2.99
N LEU A 372 -15.13 0.16 4.27
CA LEU A 372 -16.14 0.98 4.95
C LEU A 372 -15.70 2.45 5.07
N LEU A 373 -14.43 2.69 5.40
CA LEU A 373 -13.85 4.03 5.36
C LEU A 373 -13.96 4.65 3.96
N THR A 374 -13.63 3.88 2.91
CA THR A 374 -13.70 4.36 1.52
C THR A 374 -15.12 4.72 1.12
N LYS A 375 -16.11 3.91 1.53
CA LYS A 375 -17.53 4.20 1.34
C LYS A 375 -17.91 5.54 1.98
N TYR A 376 -17.58 5.74 3.25
CA TYR A 376 -17.91 6.98 3.95
C TYR A 376 -17.28 8.20 3.30
N VAL A 377 -16.02 8.12 2.89
CA VAL A 377 -15.38 9.23 2.16
C VAL A 377 -16.09 9.50 0.83
N ALA A 378 -16.50 8.46 0.10
CA ALA A 378 -17.24 8.61 -1.16
C ALA A 378 -18.58 9.35 -0.94
N GLU A 379 -19.34 8.96 0.08
CA GLU A 379 -20.60 9.62 0.46
C GLU A 379 -20.37 11.09 0.84
N LEU A 380 -19.38 11.38 1.69
CA LEU A 380 -19.06 12.74 2.16
C LEU A 380 -18.56 13.67 1.05
N THR A 381 -17.98 13.11 -0.01
CA THR A 381 -17.44 13.86 -1.15
C THR A 381 -18.36 13.78 -2.38
N GLY A 382 -19.51 13.10 -2.24
CA GLY A 382 -20.59 12.97 -3.22
C GLY A 382 -20.30 12.06 -4.42
N PHE A 383 -19.33 11.14 -4.33
CA PHE A 383 -19.13 10.12 -5.35
C PHE A 383 -20.24 9.08 -5.25
N GLY A 384 -20.84 8.72 -6.38
CA GLY A 384 -21.94 7.73 -6.41
C GLY A 384 -21.48 6.28 -6.27
N GLU A 385 -20.20 6.01 -6.52
CA GLU A 385 -19.60 4.68 -6.46
C GLU A 385 -18.18 4.78 -5.89
N TYR A 386 -17.72 3.69 -5.27
CA TYR A 386 -16.36 3.59 -4.79
C TYR A 386 -15.70 2.25 -5.18
N GLY A 387 -14.39 2.29 -5.33
CA GLY A 387 -13.53 1.13 -5.57
C GLY A 387 -12.50 0.98 -4.46
N TYR A 388 -11.89 -0.20 -4.40
CA TYR A 388 -10.98 -0.54 -3.32
C TYR A 388 -9.75 -1.28 -3.83
N ALA A 389 -8.57 -0.92 -3.33
CA ALA A 389 -7.32 -1.57 -3.64
C ALA A 389 -6.50 -1.82 -2.36
N HIS A 390 -6.04 -3.05 -2.20
CA HIS A 390 -5.29 -3.50 -1.04
C HIS A 390 -3.88 -3.91 -1.45
N PHE A 391 -2.87 -3.44 -0.72
CA PHE A 391 -1.49 -3.81 -0.95
C PHE A 391 -0.80 -4.23 0.34
N ALA A 392 -0.14 -5.38 0.32
CA ALA A 392 0.71 -5.86 1.41
C ALA A 392 2.10 -6.24 0.86
N VAL A 393 3.14 -5.60 1.37
CA VAL A 393 4.54 -5.97 1.03
C VAL A 393 4.84 -7.40 1.44
N ASP A 394 4.35 -7.80 2.61
CA ASP A 394 4.42 -9.15 3.15
C ASP A 394 3.00 -9.62 3.50
N ALA A 395 2.42 -10.48 2.68
CA ALA A 395 1.16 -11.14 2.98
C ALA A 395 1.45 -12.57 3.42
N HIS A 396 1.01 -12.96 4.62
CA HIS A 396 1.44 -14.22 5.23
C HIS A 396 0.34 -14.95 5.98
N ILE A 397 0.55 -16.26 6.16
CA ILE A 397 -0.21 -17.13 7.05
C ILE A 397 0.78 -17.69 8.07
N TYR A 398 0.50 -17.50 9.36
CA TYR A 398 1.29 -18.16 10.41
C TYR A 398 1.13 -19.67 10.33
N THR A 399 2.21 -20.41 10.57
CA THR A 399 2.21 -21.87 10.42
C THR A 399 1.18 -22.57 11.29
N GLY A 400 0.87 -22.02 12.47
CA GLY A 400 -0.19 -22.52 13.35
C GLY A 400 -1.61 -22.48 12.77
N PHE A 401 -1.85 -21.72 11.69
CA PHE A 401 -3.17 -21.63 11.05
C PHE A 401 -3.24 -22.34 9.69
N LEU A 402 -2.19 -23.05 9.26
CA LEU A 402 -2.18 -23.70 7.94
C LEU A 402 -3.27 -24.78 7.82
N ASP A 403 -3.54 -25.55 8.87
CA ASP A 403 -4.60 -26.56 8.83
C ASP A 403 -6.00 -25.93 8.71
N SER A 404 -6.24 -24.84 9.45
CA SER A 404 -7.49 -24.07 9.34
C SER A 404 -7.67 -23.47 7.95
N VAL A 405 -6.60 -22.93 7.36
CA VAL A 405 -6.63 -22.44 5.97
C VAL A 405 -6.87 -23.58 4.97
N ARG A 406 -6.24 -24.75 5.16
CA ARG A 406 -6.47 -25.93 4.33
C ARG A 406 -7.96 -26.32 4.32
N GLU A 407 -8.63 -26.31 5.47
CA GLU A 407 -10.07 -26.60 5.56
C GLU A 407 -10.97 -25.55 4.90
N ILE A 408 -10.51 -24.29 4.85
CA ILE A 408 -11.20 -23.22 4.11
C ILE A 408 -11.13 -23.49 2.61
N LEU A 409 -9.92 -23.71 2.09
CA LEU A 409 -9.62 -23.85 0.67
C LEU A 409 -10.08 -25.20 0.09
N TYR A 410 -9.91 -26.27 0.85
CA TYR A 410 -10.14 -27.65 0.42
C TYR A 410 -11.09 -28.37 1.39
N PRO A 411 -12.36 -27.96 1.48
CA PRO A 411 -13.32 -28.59 2.38
C PRO A 411 -13.55 -30.05 1.99
N GLU A 412 -13.37 -30.97 2.95
CA GLU A 412 -13.72 -32.37 2.73
C GLU A 412 -15.25 -32.53 2.71
N MET A 413 -15.79 -33.12 1.64
CA MET A 413 -17.18 -33.57 1.65
C MET A 413 -17.32 -34.70 2.67
N LYS A 414 -18.03 -34.45 3.78
CA LYS A 414 -18.47 -35.55 4.66
C LYS A 414 -19.25 -36.54 3.81
N LYS A 415 -18.72 -37.76 3.66
CA LYS A 415 -19.46 -38.86 3.03
C LYS A 415 -20.82 -38.95 3.73
N ARG A 416 -21.91 -38.80 2.98
CA ARG A 416 -23.25 -39.16 3.47
C ARG A 416 -23.16 -40.61 3.91
N THR A 417 -23.14 -40.87 5.21
CA THR A 417 -23.49 -42.18 5.73
C THR A 417 -24.93 -42.42 5.32
N SER A 418 -25.13 -43.27 4.32
CA SER A 418 -26.42 -43.88 4.02
C SER A 418 -26.81 -44.71 5.25
N GLY A 419 -27.63 -44.12 6.11
CA GLY A 419 -28.30 -44.77 7.24
C GLY A 419 -29.79 -44.78 6.98
#